data_AF-A0A0M8UM58-F1
#
_entry.id   AF-A0A0M8UM58-F1
#
_cell.length_a   1.000
_cell.length_b   1.000
_cell.length_c   1.000
_cell.angle_alpha   90.00
_cell.angle_beta   90.00
_cell.angle_gamma   90.00
#
_symmetry.space_group_name_H-M   'P 1'
#
loop_
_entity.id
_entity.type
_entity.pdbx_description
1 polymer ?
#
loop_
_entity_poly.entity_id
_entity_poly.type
_entity_poly.pdbx_seq_one_letter_code
_entity_poly.pdbx_strand_id
1 'polypeptide(L)'
;APTSAPAPAPVVLSDGVGGYAEGVADAVLVSVATYQAAAFPLTAFGVSEEERDARRGVAYRVCAHEGLPQSVRVSAAAALEAVDQGADAGHAHAAMKALSLAVYDHRAAR
;
A
#
# COMPACT_ATOMS: atom_id res chain seq x y z
N ALA A 1 -17.98 57.05 0.90
CA ALA A 1 -16.73 56.29 1.13
C ALA A 1 -16.97 54.86 0.68
N PRO A 2 -16.11 54.25 -0.16
CA PRO A 2 -16.30 52.87 -0.56
C PRO A 2 -15.86 51.92 0.56
N THR A 3 -16.76 51.03 0.95
CA THR A 3 -16.55 49.94 1.91
C THR A 3 -15.60 48.90 1.31
N SER A 4 -14.46 48.66 1.98
CA SER A 4 -13.54 47.58 1.59
C SER A 4 -14.22 46.23 1.76
N ALA A 5 -14.19 45.41 0.70
CA ALA A 5 -14.60 44.01 0.76
C ALA A 5 -13.56 43.20 1.57
N PRO A 6 -13.98 42.14 2.31
CA PRO A 6 -13.08 41.31 3.07
C PRO A 6 -12.15 40.51 2.14
N ALA A 7 -10.88 40.42 2.50
CA ALA A 7 -9.88 39.65 1.77
C ALA A 7 -10.23 38.14 1.80
N PRO A 8 -9.96 37.39 0.72
CA PRO A 8 -10.19 35.95 0.70
C PRO A 8 -9.27 35.26 1.72
N ALA A 9 -9.84 34.32 2.48
CA ALA A 9 -9.08 33.51 3.43
C ALA A 9 -7.97 32.73 2.70
N PRO A 10 -6.77 32.60 3.29
CA PRO A 10 -5.70 31.83 2.68
C PRO A 10 -6.15 30.38 2.53
N VAL A 11 -6.12 29.88 1.29
CA VAL A 11 -6.30 28.46 0.99
C VAL A 11 -5.06 27.75 1.51
N VAL A 12 -5.19 27.06 2.63
CA VAL A 12 -4.12 26.20 3.15
C VAL A 12 -4.08 24.97 2.25
N LEU A 13 -3.11 24.94 1.33
CA LEU A 13 -2.78 23.75 0.56
C LEU A 13 -2.14 22.76 1.54
N SER A 14 -2.81 21.64 1.81
CA SER A 14 -2.25 20.55 2.61
C SER A 14 -0.87 20.15 2.05
N ASP A 15 0.10 19.94 2.94
CA ASP A 15 1.48 19.61 2.59
C ASP A 15 1.54 18.44 1.59
N GLY A 16 2.00 18.70 0.36
CA GLY A 16 2.08 17.70 -0.71
C GLY A 16 2.94 16.48 -0.38
N VAL A 17 3.81 16.60 0.64
CA VAL A 17 4.65 15.51 1.16
C VAL A 17 3.81 14.44 1.88
N GLY A 18 2.76 14.85 2.62
CA GLY A 18 1.88 13.92 3.33
C GLY A 18 0.97 13.12 2.40
N GLY A 19 0.44 13.77 1.35
CA GLY A 19 -0.39 13.10 0.34
C GLY A 19 0.41 12.13 -0.53
N TYR A 20 1.68 12.45 -0.83
CA TYR A 20 2.56 11.55 -1.56
C TYR A 20 2.88 10.27 -0.78
N ALA A 21 3.25 10.39 0.50
CA ALA A 21 3.54 9.23 1.36
C ALA A 21 2.33 8.30 1.52
N GLU A 22 1.13 8.87 1.66
CA GLU A 22 -0.14 8.12 1.67
C GLU A 22 -0.37 7.37 0.35
N GLY A 23 -0.18 8.05 -0.78
CA GLY A 23 -0.33 7.43 -2.10
C GLY A 23 0.65 6.26 -2.29
N VAL A 24 1.87 6.37 -1.79
CA VAL A 24 2.85 5.27 -1.82
C VAL A 24 2.42 4.12 -0.89
N ALA A 25 1.90 4.41 0.30
CA ALA A 25 1.40 3.39 1.22
C ALA A 25 0.18 2.63 0.63
N ASP A 26 -0.70 3.32 -0.07
CA ASP A 26 -1.83 2.71 -0.80
C ASP A 26 -1.35 1.86 -1.98
N ALA A 27 -0.37 2.35 -2.73
CA ALA A 27 0.25 1.60 -3.82
C ALA A 27 0.90 0.31 -3.32
N VAL A 28 1.55 0.32 -2.14
CA VAL A 28 2.07 -0.89 -1.48
C VAL A 28 0.94 -1.89 -1.24
N LEU A 29 -0.14 -1.46 -0.57
CA LEU A 29 -1.26 -2.35 -0.23
C LEU A 29 -1.86 -3.02 -1.48
N VAL A 30 -2.11 -2.25 -2.54
CA VAL A 30 -2.68 -2.75 -3.80
C VAL A 30 -1.70 -3.70 -4.50
N SER A 31 -0.41 -3.39 -4.52
CA SER A 31 0.60 -4.20 -5.19
C SER A 31 0.77 -5.57 -4.51
N VAL A 32 0.83 -5.60 -3.18
CA VAL A 32 0.94 -6.87 -2.43
C VAL A 32 -0.37 -7.67 -2.52
N ALA A 33 -1.54 -7.03 -2.48
CA ALA A 33 -2.82 -7.72 -2.67
C ALA A 33 -2.93 -8.36 -4.07
N THR A 34 -2.45 -7.67 -5.10
CA THR A 34 -2.43 -8.19 -6.48
C THR A 34 -1.49 -9.40 -6.60
N TYR A 35 -0.34 -9.35 -5.94
CA TYR A 35 0.57 -10.48 -5.89
C TYR A 35 -0.02 -11.66 -5.08
N GLN A 36 -0.66 -11.40 -3.94
CA GLN A 36 -1.37 -12.44 -3.17
C GLN A 36 -2.40 -13.16 -4.04
N ALA A 37 -3.23 -12.44 -4.81
CA ALA A 37 -4.20 -13.06 -5.70
C ALA A 37 -3.56 -13.93 -6.79
N ALA A 38 -2.31 -13.62 -7.20
CA ALA A 38 -1.52 -14.45 -8.11
C ALA A 38 -0.86 -15.67 -7.46
N ALA A 39 -0.46 -15.55 -6.19
CA ALA A 39 0.12 -16.64 -5.42
C ALA A 39 -0.96 -17.65 -4.95
N PHE A 40 -2.16 -17.15 -4.64
CA PHE A 40 -3.31 -17.93 -4.20
C PHE A 40 -4.51 -17.76 -5.15
N PRO A 41 -4.41 -18.23 -6.40
CA PRO A 41 -5.48 -18.04 -7.37
C PRO A 41 -6.72 -18.87 -7.00
N LEU A 42 -7.90 -18.29 -7.19
CA LEU A 42 -9.18 -19.00 -6.99
C LEU A 42 -9.38 -20.15 -7.99
N THR A 43 -8.71 -20.09 -9.14
CA THR A 43 -8.75 -21.12 -10.19
C THR A 43 -7.33 -21.63 -10.46
N ALA A 44 -7.15 -22.96 -10.51
CA ALA A 44 -5.84 -23.62 -10.56
C ALA A 44 -4.95 -23.26 -11.76
N PHE A 45 -5.51 -22.64 -12.81
CA PHE A 45 -4.81 -22.18 -14.02
C PHE A 45 -5.11 -20.71 -14.37
N GLY A 46 -5.66 -19.94 -13.41
CA GLY A 46 -6.07 -18.56 -13.67
C GLY A 46 -4.92 -17.56 -13.80
N VAL A 47 -3.69 -17.97 -13.44
CA VAL A 47 -2.49 -17.13 -13.41
C VAL A 47 -1.30 -17.96 -13.84
N SER A 48 -0.53 -17.49 -14.83
CA SER A 48 0.70 -18.16 -15.27
C SER A 48 1.87 -17.93 -14.29
N GLU A 49 2.93 -18.73 -14.40
CA GLU A 49 4.13 -18.53 -13.58
C GLU A 49 4.80 -17.17 -13.90
N GLU A 50 4.82 -16.77 -15.17
CA GLU A 50 5.36 -15.49 -15.62
C GLU A 50 4.55 -14.31 -15.06
N GLU A 51 3.22 -14.43 -15.06
CA GLU A 51 2.33 -13.42 -14.50
C GLU A 51 2.53 -13.29 -12.99
N ARG A 52 2.69 -14.42 -12.29
CA ARG A 52 2.99 -14.44 -10.85
C ARG A 52 4.33 -13.78 -10.57
N ASP A 53 5.38 -14.09 -11.33
CA ASP A 53 6.71 -13.50 -11.14
C ASP A 53 6.73 -11.99 -11.45
N ALA A 54 6.04 -11.57 -12.51
CA ALA A 54 5.88 -10.15 -12.82
C ALA A 54 5.21 -9.37 -11.67
N ARG A 55 4.14 -9.94 -11.08
CA ARG A 55 3.45 -9.35 -9.92
C ARG A 55 4.33 -9.35 -8.68
N ARG A 56 5.10 -10.41 -8.43
CA ARG A 56 6.10 -10.47 -7.36
C ARG A 56 7.11 -9.33 -7.48
N GLY A 57 7.70 -9.16 -8.67
CA GLY A 57 8.69 -8.12 -8.92
C GLY A 57 8.14 -6.70 -8.73
N VAL A 58 6.90 -6.45 -9.13
CA VAL A 58 6.23 -5.16 -8.86
C VAL A 58 6.05 -4.95 -7.35
N ALA A 59 5.52 -5.94 -6.63
CA ALA A 59 5.26 -5.81 -5.20
C ALA A 59 6.55 -5.52 -4.39
N TYR A 60 7.65 -6.22 -4.69
CA TYR A 60 8.95 -5.95 -4.06
C TYR A 60 9.48 -4.55 -4.34
N ARG A 61 9.39 -4.07 -5.59
CA ARG A 61 9.84 -2.70 -5.94
C ARG A 61 9.07 -1.62 -5.22
N VAL A 62 7.75 -1.74 -5.13
CA VAL A 62 6.90 -0.75 -4.47
C VAL A 62 7.15 -0.75 -2.95
N CYS A 63 7.36 -1.92 -2.34
CA CYS A 63 7.69 -2.03 -0.92
C CYS A 63 9.08 -1.49 -0.55
N ALA A 64 10.01 -1.43 -1.51
CA ALA A 64 11.34 -0.87 -1.32
C ALA A 64 11.40 0.67 -1.36
N HIS A 65 10.26 1.34 -1.53
CA HIS A 65 10.21 2.80 -1.65
C HIS A 65 10.64 3.50 -0.34
N GLU A 66 11.66 4.36 -0.41
CA GLU A 66 12.30 4.95 0.79
C GLU A 66 11.37 5.87 1.60
N GLY A 67 10.39 6.50 0.95
CA GLY A 67 9.42 7.40 1.59
C GLY A 67 8.35 6.73 2.45
N LEU A 68 8.40 5.41 2.65
CA LEU A 68 7.39 4.67 3.40
C LEU A 68 7.56 4.80 4.93
N PRO A 69 6.48 5.04 5.67
CA PRO A 69 6.47 4.94 7.13
C PRO A 69 7.01 3.58 7.61
N GLN A 70 7.75 3.57 8.71
CA GLN A 70 8.38 2.34 9.23
C GLN A 70 7.36 1.22 9.50
N SER A 71 6.19 1.54 10.08
CA SER A 71 5.14 0.56 10.35
C SER A 71 4.64 -0.11 9.06
N VAL A 72 4.43 0.68 8.01
CA VAL A 72 4.03 0.17 6.69
C VAL A 72 5.13 -0.68 6.08
N ARG A 73 6.41 -0.26 6.14
CA ARG A 73 7.54 -1.05 5.63
C ARG A 73 7.66 -2.42 6.29
N VAL A 74 7.61 -2.47 7.61
CA VAL A 74 7.73 -3.72 8.38
C VAL A 74 6.57 -4.65 8.06
N SER A 75 5.34 -4.13 8.05
CA SER A 75 4.17 -4.94 7.74
C SER A 75 4.14 -5.40 6.28
N ALA A 76 4.66 -4.59 5.34
CA ALA A 76 4.72 -4.95 3.93
C ALA A 76 5.74 -6.06 3.68
N ALA A 77 6.90 -6.02 4.34
CA ALA A 77 7.89 -7.09 4.29
C ALA A 77 7.32 -8.41 4.83
N ALA A 78 6.63 -8.38 5.98
CA ALA A 78 5.99 -9.56 6.55
C ALA A 78 4.89 -10.13 5.63
N ALA A 79 4.11 -9.27 4.97
CA ALA A 79 3.11 -9.70 4.01
C ALA A 79 3.72 -10.34 2.76
N LEU A 80 4.80 -9.77 2.22
CA LEU A 80 5.52 -10.35 1.08
C LEU A 80 6.11 -11.72 1.41
N GLU A 81 6.73 -11.87 2.58
CA GLU A 81 7.28 -13.14 3.04
C GLU A 81 6.19 -14.21 3.15
N ALA A 82 5.06 -13.89 3.79
CA ALA A 82 3.95 -14.82 3.94
C ALA A 82 3.32 -15.22 2.60
N VAL A 83 3.25 -14.28 1.64
CA VAL A 83 2.72 -14.57 0.30
C VAL A 83 3.68 -15.42 -0.52
N ASP A 84 4.99 -15.14 -0.49
CA ASP A 84 6.01 -15.86 -1.27
C ASP A 84 6.25 -17.28 -0.74
N GLN A 85 6.07 -17.50 0.58
CA GLN A 85 6.06 -18.84 1.17
C GLN A 85 4.96 -19.74 0.57
N GLY A 86 3.83 -19.17 0.14
CA GLY A 86 2.82 -19.82 -0.72
C GLY A 86 2.06 -21.02 -0.15
N ALA A 87 2.47 -21.60 0.98
CA ALA A 87 1.91 -22.83 1.52
C ALA A 87 0.75 -22.61 2.52
N ASP A 88 0.64 -21.40 3.09
CA ASP A 88 -0.36 -21.06 4.10
C ASP A 88 -1.13 -19.79 3.72
N ALA A 89 -2.27 -19.99 3.06
CA ALA A 89 -3.16 -18.90 2.67
C ALA A 89 -3.74 -18.15 3.88
N GLY A 90 -3.89 -18.81 5.04
CA GLY A 90 -4.37 -18.19 6.27
C GLY A 90 -3.35 -17.23 6.85
N HIS A 91 -2.09 -17.64 6.90
CA HIS A 91 -0.97 -16.77 7.29
C HIS A 91 -0.84 -15.58 6.33
N ALA A 92 -0.84 -15.81 5.02
CA ALA A 92 -0.78 -14.75 4.02
C ALA A 92 -1.92 -13.73 4.19
N HIS A 93 -3.14 -14.22 4.45
CA HIS A 93 -4.29 -13.36 4.71
C HIS A 93 -4.14 -12.55 6.03
N ALA A 94 -3.64 -13.16 7.09
CA ALA A 94 -3.41 -12.48 8.36
C ALA A 94 -2.35 -11.37 8.24
N ALA A 95 -1.25 -11.63 7.53
CA ALA A 95 -0.20 -10.64 7.27
C ALA A 95 -0.71 -9.49 6.39
N MET A 96 -1.55 -9.78 5.39
CA MET A 96 -2.20 -8.74 4.58
C MET A 96 -3.19 -7.90 5.36
N LYS A 97 -3.91 -8.50 6.32
CA LYS A 97 -4.75 -7.74 7.25
C LYS A 97 -3.91 -6.79 8.11
N ALA A 98 -2.79 -7.24 8.64
CA ALA A 98 -1.86 -6.38 9.39
C ALA A 98 -1.34 -5.21 8.54
N LEU A 99 -1.01 -5.47 7.26
CA LEU A 99 -0.59 -4.43 6.32
C LEU A 99 -1.70 -3.40 6.09
N SER A 100 -2.93 -3.87 5.88
CA SER A 100 -4.08 -2.97 5.69
C SER A 100 -4.33 -2.06 6.89
N LEU A 101 -4.13 -2.57 8.11
CA LEU A 101 -4.24 -1.78 9.34
C LEU A 101 -3.11 -0.76 9.46
N ALA A 102 -1.86 -1.15 9.17
CA ALA A 102 -0.73 -0.23 9.21
C ALA A 102 -0.89 0.95 8.22
N VAL A 103 -1.42 0.68 7.02
CA VAL A 103 -1.73 1.73 6.04
C VAL A 103 -2.91 2.58 6.52
N TYR A 104 -3.95 1.98 7.08
CA TYR A 104 -5.08 2.74 7.65
C TYR A 104 -4.64 3.68 8.77
N ASP A 105 -3.86 3.18 9.73
CA ASP A 105 -3.34 3.97 10.84
C ASP A 105 -2.46 5.12 10.34
N HIS A 106 -1.67 4.90 9.30
CA HIS A 106 -0.89 5.96 8.66
C HIS A 106 -1.77 7.09 8.09
N ARG A 107 -2.91 6.75 7.47
CA ARG A 107 -3.87 7.76 6.97
C ARG A 107 -4.57 8.50 8.11
N ALA A 108 -4.85 7.80 9.20
CA ALA A 108 -5.62 8.28 10.35
C ALA A 108 -4.78 9.10 11.36
N ALA A 109 -3.46 8.94 11.38
CA ALA A 109 -2.54 9.68 12.26
C ALA A 109 -2.31 11.15 11.84
N ARG A 110 -3.27 11.77 11.14
CA ARG A 110 -3.25 13.18 10.70
C ARG A 110 -4.20 14.04 11.51
#